data_AF-A0A957SAV7-F1
#
_entry.id   AF-A0A957SAV7-F1
#
_cell.length_a   1.000
_cell.length_b   1.000
_cell.length_c   1.000
_cell.angle_alpha   90.00
_cell.angle_beta   90.00
_cell.angle_gamma   90.00
#
_symmetry.space_group_name_H-M   'P 1'
#
loop_
_entity.id
_entity.type
_entity.pdbx_description
1 polymer ?
#
loop_
_entity_poly.entity_id
_entity_poly.type
_entity_poly.pdbx_seq_one_letter_code
_entity_poly.pdbx_strand_id
1 'polypeptide(L)'
;MRSPIKWVGGKSKLSSIIVPLIPDHTCYVEVFGGAGWVLFRKEPSQVEVLNDLDGELINFFRVVQRNPRALIRSFEWSLASREEFERLYYLDSSTMNEIERAHRFYYIIMASWGGEFGSARFQTSITDYGHGNRLIGALKTARRRIKAAHG
;
A
#
# COMPACT_ATOMS: atom_id res chain seq x y z
N MET A 1 -1.50 5.80 12.89
CA MET A 1 -1.74 4.43 12.34
C MET A 1 -0.48 3.96 11.60
N ARG A 2 -0.35 2.67 11.26
CA ARG A 2 0.73 2.16 10.39
C ARG A 2 0.27 2.12 8.92
N SER A 3 1.19 2.28 7.99
CA SER A 3 0.92 2.15 6.55
C SER A 3 0.32 0.77 6.21
N PRO A 4 -0.57 0.68 5.20
CA PRO A 4 -1.09 -0.60 4.74
C PRO A 4 -0.09 -1.45 3.95
N ILE A 5 1.05 -0.90 3.52
CA ILE A 5 2.07 -1.62 2.74
C ILE A 5 3.46 -1.46 3.37
N LYS A 6 4.35 -2.41 3.08
CA LYS A 6 5.78 -2.23 3.28
C LYS A 6 6.34 -1.53 2.04
N TRP A 7 7.26 -0.59 2.23
CA TRP A 7 7.90 0.13 1.12
C TRP A 7 9.33 0.46 1.49
N VAL A 8 10.24 0.25 0.56
CA VAL A 8 11.67 0.53 0.72
C VAL A 8 11.88 2.03 0.85
N GLY A 9 12.84 2.44 1.69
CA GLY A 9 13.02 3.86 2.05
C GLY A 9 11.91 4.39 2.97
N GLY A 10 11.05 3.52 3.49
CA GLY A 10 9.94 3.89 4.35
C GLY A 10 10.40 4.58 5.63
N LYS A 11 9.95 5.82 5.83
CA LYS A 11 10.13 6.60 7.08
C LYS A 11 9.33 6.04 8.25
N SER A 12 9.11 4.72 8.34
CA SER A 12 8.29 4.09 9.37
C SER A 12 8.81 4.39 10.78
N LYS A 13 10.11 4.23 11.01
CA LYS A 13 10.76 4.59 12.29
C LYS A 13 10.84 6.11 12.48
N LEU A 14 11.20 6.84 11.43
CA LEU A 14 11.33 8.31 11.48
C LEU A 14 9.99 9.04 11.65
N SER A 15 8.87 8.40 11.30
CA SER A 15 7.54 9.01 11.36
C SER A 15 7.18 9.47 12.78
N SER A 16 7.65 8.80 13.83
CA SER A 16 7.42 9.24 15.21
C SER A 16 8.18 10.51 15.58
N ILE A 17 9.28 10.80 14.88
CA ILE A 17 10.09 12.00 15.07
C ILE A 17 9.56 13.13 14.18
N ILE A 18 9.16 12.82 12.94
CA ILE A 18 8.70 13.80 11.97
C ILE A 18 7.33 14.37 12.37
N VAL A 19 6.37 13.52 12.76
CA VAL A 19 4.99 13.97 13.02
C VAL A 19 4.89 15.09 14.06
N PRO A 20 5.59 15.03 15.21
CA PRO A 20 5.59 16.14 16.18
C PRO A 20 6.24 17.44 15.68
N LEU A 21 7.05 17.38 14.62
CA LEU A 21 7.73 18.56 14.04
C LEU A 21 6.89 19.25 12.97
N ILE A 22 5.74 18.67 12.58
CA ILE A 22 4.85 19.28 11.61
C ILE A 22 4.08 20.40 12.33
N PRO A 23 4.17 21.66 11.86
CA PRO A 23 3.44 22.77 12.46
C PRO A 23 1.93 22.63 12.22
N ASP A 24 1.11 23.44 12.89
CA ASP A 24 -0.32 23.52 12.61
C ASP A 24 -0.57 23.88 11.15
N HIS A 25 -1.48 23.15 10.50
CA HIS A 25 -1.76 23.28 9.07
C HIS A 25 -3.16 22.77 8.73
N THR A 26 -3.73 23.33 7.67
CA THR A 26 -5.01 22.88 7.09
C THR A 26 -4.83 21.95 5.90
N CYS A 27 -3.71 22.08 5.17
CA CYS A 27 -3.35 21.27 4.01
C CYS A 27 -2.02 20.53 4.24
N TYR A 28 -1.99 19.23 3.95
CA TYR A 28 -0.80 18.40 3.99
C TYR A 28 -0.52 17.76 2.64
N VAL A 29 0.71 17.85 2.16
CA VAL A 29 1.12 17.26 0.88
C VAL A 29 2.26 16.28 1.09
N GLU A 30 2.04 15.01 0.75
CA GLU A 30 3.06 13.97 0.73
C GLU A 30 3.55 13.81 -0.71
N VAL A 31 4.60 14.55 -1.08
CA VAL A 31 5.11 14.64 -2.46
C VAL A 31 5.76 13.34 -2.95
N PHE A 32 6.41 12.62 -2.02
CA PHE A 32 7.06 11.32 -2.23
C PHE A 32 6.40 10.28 -1.31
N GLY A 33 5.22 9.87 -1.71
CA GLY A 33 4.29 9.06 -0.93
C GLY A 33 4.91 7.80 -0.35
N GLY A 34 5.51 6.96 -1.20
CA GLY A 34 5.88 5.60 -0.84
C GLY A 34 4.76 4.90 -0.07
N ALA A 35 5.08 4.31 1.08
CA ALA A 35 4.08 3.73 1.96
C ALA A 35 3.14 4.75 2.67
N GLY A 36 3.36 6.05 2.56
CA GLY A 36 2.55 7.08 3.25
C GLY A 36 2.74 7.09 4.77
N TRP A 37 3.92 6.72 5.27
CA TRP A 37 4.16 6.52 6.71
C TRP A 37 3.88 7.76 7.56
N VAL A 38 4.15 8.97 7.07
CA VAL A 38 3.87 10.22 7.79
C VAL A 38 2.39 10.57 7.65
N LEU A 39 1.86 10.57 6.42
CA LEU A 39 0.42 10.73 6.14
C LEU A 39 -0.46 9.86 7.06
N PHE A 40 -0.22 8.55 7.15
CA PHE A 40 -1.05 7.66 7.98
C PHE A 40 -0.76 7.77 9.49
N ARG A 41 0.33 8.40 9.90
CA ARG A 41 0.70 8.53 11.32
C ARG A 41 0.22 9.83 11.94
N LYS A 42 0.28 10.96 11.23
CA LYS A 42 -0.19 12.25 11.74
C LYS A 42 -1.71 12.28 11.93
N GLU A 43 -2.21 13.23 12.70
CA GLU A 43 -3.65 13.51 12.72
C GLU A 43 -4.14 14.00 11.35
N PRO A 44 -5.38 13.69 10.92
CA PRO A 44 -5.88 14.12 9.61
C PRO A 44 -5.94 15.64 9.48
N SER A 45 -5.59 16.16 8.31
CA SER A 45 -5.78 17.58 7.97
C SER A 45 -7.11 17.77 7.24
N GLN A 46 -7.54 19.03 7.06
CA GLN A 46 -8.74 19.32 6.27
C GLN A 46 -8.57 18.89 4.81
N VAL A 47 -7.37 19.11 4.26
CA VAL A 47 -6.96 18.65 2.94
C VAL A 47 -5.68 17.86 3.09
N GLU A 48 -5.64 16.64 2.58
CA GLU A 48 -4.39 15.90 2.38
C GLU A 48 -4.18 15.69 0.87
N VAL A 49 -2.94 15.51 0.41
CA VAL A 49 -2.61 15.17 -0.99
C VAL A 49 -1.53 14.09 -0.94
N LEU A 50 -1.76 12.97 -1.63
CA LEU A 50 -0.78 11.90 -1.79
C LEU A 50 -0.29 11.87 -3.24
N ASN A 51 1.01 12.05 -3.44
CA ASN A 51 1.66 11.98 -4.74
C ASN A 51 2.87 11.04 -4.71
N ASP A 52 3.12 10.36 -5.83
CA ASP A 52 4.32 9.55 -6.06
C ASP A 52 4.53 9.39 -7.57
N LEU A 53 5.78 9.15 -7.98
CA LEU A 53 6.11 8.87 -9.38
C LEU A 53 5.67 7.45 -9.78
N ASP A 54 5.60 6.52 -8.83
CA ASP A 54 5.21 5.14 -9.08
C ASP A 54 3.70 5.02 -9.36
N GLY A 55 3.36 4.76 -10.63
CA GLY A 55 1.98 4.63 -11.09
C GLY A 55 1.25 3.38 -10.57
N GLU A 56 1.96 2.31 -10.18
CA GLU A 56 1.35 1.13 -9.56
C GLU A 56 0.99 1.41 -8.09
N LEU A 57 1.86 2.13 -7.38
CA LEU A 57 1.59 2.60 -6.02
C LEU A 57 0.37 3.54 -5.96
N ILE A 58 0.32 4.52 -6.87
CA ILE A 58 -0.82 5.45 -6.95
C ILE A 58 -2.10 4.71 -7.40
N ASN A 59 -1.99 3.73 -8.31
CA ASN A 59 -3.12 2.88 -8.65
C ASN A 59 -3.65 2.10 -7.43
N PHE A 60 -2.77 1.50 -6.65
CA PHE A 60 -3.14 0.78 -5.42
C PHE A 60 -3.93 1.69 -4.47
N PHE A 61 -3.39 2.85 -4.08
CA PHE A 61 -4.08 3.74 -3.15
C PHE A 61 -5.42 4.26 -3.69
N ARG A 62 -5.52 4.50 -5.01
CA ARG A 62 -6.78 4.87 -5.68
C ARG A 62 -7.83 3.76 -5.60
N VAL A 63 -7.45 2.51 -5.82
CA VAL A 63 -8.36 1.36 -5.67
C VAL A 63 -8.77 1.17 -4.21
N VAL A 64 -7.86 1.37 -3.25
CA VAL A 64 -8.21 1.36 -1.82
C VAL A 64 -9.25 2.44 -1.49
N GLN A 65 -9.15 3.62 -2.12
CA GLN A 65 -10.12 4.70 -1.95
C GLN A 65 -11.49 4.35 -2.53
N ARG A 66 -11.51 3.93 -3.80
CA ARG A 66 -12.74 3.80 -4.61
C ARG A 66 -13.40 2.43 -4.50
N ASN A 67 -12.62 1.36 -4.63
CA ASN A 67 -13.09 -0.02 -4.79
C ASN A 67 -12.50 -1.02 -3.76
N PRO A 68 -12.43 -0.70 -2.45
CA PRO A 68 -11.71 -1.54 -1.48
C PRO A 68 -12.34 -2.93 -1.29
N ARG A 69 -13.67 -3.06 -1.46
CA ARG A 69 -14.34 -4.37 -1.39
C ARG A 69 -13.95 -5.27 -2.56
N ALA A 70 -13.83 -4.70 -3.76
CA ALA A 70 -13.44 -5.47 -4.94
C ALA A 70 -11.97 -5.90 -4.83
N LEU A 71 -11.10 -5.02 -4.33
CA LEU A 71 -9.72 -5.38 -4.01
C LEU A 71 -9.66 -6.51 -2.98
N ILE A 72 -10.38 -6.43 -1.87
CA ILE A 72 -10.40 -7.51 -0.87
C ILE A 72 -10.87 -8.84 -1.47
N ARG A 73 -11.98 -8.83 -2.23
CA ARG A 73 -12.50 -10.05 -2.87
C ARG A 73 -11.52 -10.68 -3.84
N SER A 74 -10.70 -9.87 -4.52
CA SER A 74 -9.69 -10.41 -5.44
C SER A 74 -8.68 -11.34 -4.76
N PHE A 75 -8.53 -11.27 -3.42
CA PHE A 75 -7.63 -12.12 -2.63
C PHE A 75 -8.30 -13.33 -1.96
N GLU A 76 -9.63 -13.48 -2.04
CA GLU A 76 -10.37 -14.49 -1.25
C GLU A 76 -9.95 -15.94 -1.57
N TRP A 77 -9.54 -16.19 -2.81
CA TRP A 77 -9.11 -17.50 -3.31
C TRP A 77 -7.68 -17.50 -3.86
N SER A 78 -6.90 -16.47 -3.54
CA SER A 78 -5.53 -16.35 -4.02
C SER A 78 -4.62 -17.36 -3.34
N LEU A 79 -3.91 -18.13 -4.16
CA LEU A 79 -2.88 -19.04 -3.69
C LEU A 79 -1.64 -18.24 -3.27
N ALA A 80 -1.14 -18.48 -2.06
CA ALA A 80 0.16 -17.96 -1.65
C ALA A 80 1.26 -18.97 -2.03
N SER A 81 1.87 -18.81 -3.19
CA SER A 81 2.97 -19.67 -3.65
C SER A 81 4.06 -18.88 -4.38
N ARG A 82 5.26 -19.48 -4.47
CA ARG A 82 6.37 -18.95 -5.27
C ARG A 82 6.00 -18.89 -6.75
N GLU A 83 5.35 -19.92 -7.26
CA GLU A 83 4.90 -19.98 -8.66
C GLU A 83 3.91 -18.85 -8.97
N GLU A 84 2.96 -18.60 -8.07
CA GLU A 84 2.01 -17.49 -8.22
C GLU A 84 2.70 -16.13 -8.12
N PHE A 85 3.69 -16.00 -7.24
CA PHE A 85 4.53 -14.80 -7.17
C PHE A 85 5.26 -14.55 -8.49
N GLU A 86 5.94 -15.55 -9.03
CA GLU A 86 6.69 -15.43 -10.29
C GLU A 86 5.73 -15.13 -11.45
N ARG A 87 4.58 -15.82 -11.53
CA ARG A 87 3.52 -15.54 -12.50
C ARG A 87 3.09 -14.08 -12.43
N LEU A 88 2.71 -13.59 -11.25
CA LEU A 88 2.31 -12.20 -11.06
C LEU A 88 3.44 -11.22 -11.35
N TYR A 89 4.67 -11.54 -10.97
CA TYR A 89 5.83 -10.68 -11.18
C TYR A 89 6.11 -10.43 -12.67
N TYR A 90 6.07 -11.48 -13.49
CA TYR A 90 6.38 -11.39 -14.92
C TYR A 90 5.18 -11.02 -15.81
N LEU A 91 3.96 -10.99 -15.28
CA LEU A 91 2.80 -10.50 -16.03
C LEU A 91 2.95 -9.02 -16.38
N ASP A 92 2.63 -8.69 -17.63
CA ASP A 92 2.50 -7.32 -18.10
C ASP A 92 1.28 -6.65 -17.44
N SER A 93 1.51 -5.56 -16.70
CA SER A 93 0.44 -4.83 -16.04
C SER A 93 -0.39 -3.99 -17.01
N SER A 94 0.10 -3.76 -18.24
CA SER A 94 -0.63 -2.97 -19.25
C SER A 94 -1.93 -3.63 -19.71
N THR A 95 -2.02 -4.96 -19.58
CA THR A 95 -3.19 -5.74 -19.98
C THR A 95 -4.21 -5.92 -18.85
N MET A 96 -3.98 -5.31 -17.69
CA MET A 96 -4.76 -5.51 -16.47
C MET A 96 -5.62 -4.29 -16.15
N ASN A 97 -6.80 -4.53 -15.58
CA ASN A 97 -7.62 -3.46 -15.02
C ASN A 97 -7.04 -2.90 -13.70
N GLU A 98 -7.58 -1.78 -13.22
CA GLU A 98 -7.05 -1.12 -12.01
C GLU A 98 -7.03 -2.01 -10.76
N ILE A 99 -8.03 -2.90 -10.59
CA ILE A 99 -8.13 -3.80 -9.44
C ILE A 99 -7.10 -4.92 -9.53
N GLU A 100 -6.93 -5.51 -10.72
CA GLU A 100 -5.92 -6.54 -10.99
C GLU A 100 -4.51 -6.00 -10.78
N ARG A 101 -4.23 -4.79 -11.28
CA ARG A 101 -2.96 -4.10 -11.04
C ARG A 101 -2.72 -3.87 -9.55
N ALA A 102 -3.71 -3.37 -8.82
CA ALA A 102 -3.61 -3.15 -7.38
C ALA A 102 -3.42 -4.47 -6.59
N HIS A 103 -4.09 -5.54 -7.02
CA HIS A 103 -3.90 -6.88 -6.47
C HIS A 103 -2.46 -7.35 -6.68
N ARG A 104 -2.01 -7.37 -7.94
CA ARG A 104 -0.67 -7.79 -8.34
C ARG A 104 0.39 -7.02 -7.57
N PHE A 105 0.29 -5.70 -7.55
CA PHE A 105 1.18 -4.81 -6.81
C PHE A 105 1.26 -5.17 -5.33
N TYR A 106 0.12 -5.29 -4.65
CA TYR A 106 0.09 -5.62 -3.23
C TYR A 106 0.64 -7.02 -2.95
N TYR A 107 0.28 -8.01 -3.77
CA TYR A 107 0.78 -9.37 -3.63
C TYR A 107 2.30 -9.40 -3.71
N ILE A 108 2.88 -8.79 -4.76
CA ILE A 108 4.33 -8.72 -4.97
C ILE A 108 5.00 -8.03 -3.77
N ILE A 109 4.53 -6.86 -3.35
CA ILE A 109 5.13 -6.12 -2.24
C ILE A 109 5.11 -6.90 -0.92
N MET A 110 4.04 -7.66 -0.66
CA MET A 110 3.89 -8.42 0.58
C MET A 110 4.62 -9.77 0.57
N ALA A 111 4.76 -10.37 -0.61
CA ALA A 111 5.46 -11.63 -0.82
C ALA A 111 6.95 -11.45 -1.13
N SER A 112 7.41 -10.23 -1.46
CA SER A 112 8.83 -9.93 -1.69
C SER A 112 9.60 -9.76 -0.39
N TRP A 113 10.81 -10.30 -0.34
CA TRP A 113 11.76 -10.08 0.76
C TRP A 113 12.08 -8.58 0.87
N GLY A 114 11.79 -7.97 2.02
CA GLY A 114 12.03 -6.55 2.26
C GLY A 114 11.04 -5.56 1.60
N GLY A 115 10.08 -6.02 0.79
CA GLY A 115 9.12 -5.16 0.09
C GLY A 115 9.71 -4.36 -1.08
N GLU A 116 10.81 -4.86 -1.67
CA GLU A 116 11.42 -4.31 -2.89
C GLU A 116 10.63 -4.69 -4.14
N PHE A 117 10.23 -3.69 -4.93
CA PHE A 117 9.75 -3.91 -6.30
C PHE A 117 10.99 -3.96 -7.21
N GLY A 118 11.40 -5.16 -7.67
CA GLY A 118 12.59 -5.31 -8.53
C GLY A 118 13.54 -6.46 -8.17
N SER A 119 13.38 -7.07 -6.99
CA SER A 119 14.11 -8.28 -6.63
C SER A 119 13.14 -9.46 -6.51
N ALA A 120 13.31 -10.49 -7.35
CA ALA A 120 12.44 -11.68 -7.39
C ALA A 120 12.70 -12.64 -6.20
N ARG A 121 12.66 -12.12 -4.97
CA ARG A 121 12.90 -12.90 -3.75
C ARG A 121 11.59 -13.13 -3.03
N PHE A 122 10.96 -14.27 -3.31
CA PHE A 122 9.77 -14.71 -2.60
C PHE A 122 10.07 -15.08 -1.13
N GLN A 123 9.26 -14.58 -0.20
CA GLN A 123 9.31 -14.92 1.22
C GLN A 123 7.90 -15.20 1.75
N THR A 124 7.75 -16.30 2.49
CA THR A 124 6.57 -16.55 3.33
C THR A 124 6.94 -16.27 4.79
N SER A 125 6.02 -15.63 5.53
CA SER A 125 6.16 -15.45 6.98
C SER A 125 5.14 -16.33 7.69
N ILE A 126 5.61 -17.29 8.49
CA ILE A 126 4.78 -18.22 9.27
C ILE A 126 4.03 -17.48 10.39
N THR A 127 4.55 -16.34 10.86
CA THR A 127 3.95 -15.57 11.97
C THR A 127 2.77 -14.68 11.56
N ASP A 128 2.43 -14.62 10.26
CA ASP A 128 1.51 -13.62 9.70
C ASP A 128 0.18 -14.19 9.18
N TYR A 129 -0.13 -15.46 9.45
CA TYR A 129 -1.37 -16.14 9.02
C TYR A 129 -1.71 -16.02 7.52
N GLY A 130 -0.68 -15.92 6.66
CA GLY A 130 -0.83 -15.74 5.21
C GLY A 130 -1.00 -14.28 4.76
N HIS A 131 -0.62 -14.01 3.51
CA HIS A 131 -0.55 -12.64 2.94
C HIS A 131 -1.89 -11.87 2.94
N GLY A 132 -3.04 -12.56 3.03
CA GLY A 132 -4.37 -11.98 3.03
C GLY A 132 -4.84 -11.36 4.36
N ASN A 133 -4.39 -11.84 5.51
CA ASN A 133 -4.93 -11.41 6.82
C ASN A 133 -4.49 -9.99 7.23
N ARG A 134 -3.32 -9.52 6.78
CA ARG A 134 -2.93 -8.09 6.93
C ARG A 134 -3.77 -7.16 6.05
N LEU A 135 -4.18 -7.62 4.87
CA LEU A 135 -4.85 -6.78 3.86
C LEU A 135 -6.19 -6.27 4.39
N ILE A 136 -7.04 -7.13 4.95
CA ILE A 136 -8.40 -6.74 5.33
C ILE A 136 -8.41 -5.66 6.43
N GLY A 137 -7.60 -5.83 7.47
CA GLY A 137 -7.47 -4.85 8.56
C GLY A 137 -6.77 -3.56 8.12
N ALA A 138 -5.70 -3.68 7.33
CA ALA A 138 -4.96 -2.54 6.80
C ALA A 138 -5.80 -1.69 5.83
N LEU A 139 -6.54 -2.33 4.92
CA LEU A 139 -7.35 -1.64 3.91
C LEU A 139 -8.55 -0.93 4.49
N LYS A 140 -9.25 -1.52 5.48
CA LYS A 140 -10.36 -0.84 6.17
C LYS A 140 -9.90 0.49 6.78
N THR A 141 -8.69 0.51 7.34
CA THR A 141 -8.17 1.68 8.04
C THR A 141 -7.53 2.69 7.09
N ALA A 142 -6.85 2.23 6.04
CA ALA A 142 -6.30 3.07 4.97
C ALA A 142 -7.40 3.82 4.20
N ARG A 143 -8.52 3.15 3.85
CA ARG A 143 -9.65 3.78 3.14
C ARG A 143 -10.15 5.04 3.84
N ARG A 144 -10.28 5.01 5.16
CA ARG A 144 -10.78 6.14 5.95
C ARG A 144 -9.90 7.39 5.80
N ARG A 145 -8.59 7.21 5.69
CA ARG A 145 -7.63 8.32 5.53
C ARG A 145 -7.53 8.79 4.09
N ILE A 146 -7.43 7.86 3.13
CA ILE A 146 -7.29 8.23 1.72
C ILE A 146 -8.55 8.94 1.19
N LYS A 147 -9.74 8.65 1.74
CA LYS A 147 -10.96 9.40 1.39
C LYS A 147 -10.82 10.91 1.71
N ALA A 148 -10.06 11.28 2.74
CA ALA A 148 -9.81 12.68 3.11
C ALA A 148 -8.70 13.33 2.26
N ALA A 149 -7.87 12.54 1.57
CA ALA A 149 -6.71 13.02 0.85
C ALA A 149 -6.96 13.42 -0.62
N HIS A 150 -8.21 13.40 -1.10
CA HIS A 150 -8.58 13.86 -2.45
C HIS A 150 -10.08 14.23 -2.52
N GLY A 151 -10.65 14.70 -1.41
CA GLY A 151 -12.06 15.06 -1.28
C GLY A 151 -12.24 16.54 -0.96
#